data_AF-M7SPW6-F1
#
_entry.id   AF-M7SPW6-F1
#
_cell.length_a   1.000
_cell.length_b   1.000
_cell.length_c   1.000
_cell.angle_alpha   90.00
_cell.angle_beta   90.00
_cell.angle_gamma   90.00
#
_symmetry.space_group_name_H-M   'P 1'
#
loop_
_entity.id
_entity.type
_entity.pdbx_description
1 polymer ?
#
loop_
_entity_poly.entity_id
_entity_poly.type
_entity_poly.pdbx_seq_one_letter_code
_entity_poly.pdbx_strand_id
1 'polypeptide(L)'
;MTHYLRSRHDAICVGVGTAIADDPGLNCRIAPEAAAAASTTNHVPMSAAVINPNTAATPAFDMTGQPRPIVIDPLLRWDFTSQSKVMQLARAGQGLAPYIITAVADPPVDKRSLLEGHGGKFIVVEPSGREKKEEEEGEEGRRHFEWRAILAAVRAEGLRSIMVEGGGAVINSLLSPGNTELIDEVIVTIAPTWLGQGGVVVSPPRKLLLPTPGEGKGEGQGGQEGARPGPAVRLTDTMWMPLGEDVVLCGRIAE
;
A
#
# COMPACT_ATOMS: atom_id res chain seq x y z
N MET A 1 -13.85 9.33 -0.80
CA MET A 1 -12.69 9.50 0.11
C MET A 1 -11.38 9.01 -0.48
N THR A 2 -11.27 7.76 -0.92
CA THR A 2 -9.98 7.15 -1.34
C THR A 2 -9.20 7.99 -2.34
N HIS A 3 -9.83 8.54 -3.39
CA HIS A 3 -9.12 9.39 -4.35
C HIS A 3 -8.56 10.69 -3.73
N TYR A 4 -9.20 11.24 -2.70
CA TYR A 4 -8.66 12.40 -1.97
C TYR A 4 -7.42 12.00 -1.18
N LEU A 5 -7.44 10.88 -0.47
CA LEU A 5 -6.25 10.37 0.22
C LEU A 5 -5.11 10.09 -0.77
N ARG A 6 -5.40 9.49 -1.93
CA ARG A 6 -4.44 9.29 -3.01
C ARG A 6 -3.83 10.60 -3.52
N SER A 7 -4.60 11.70 -3.56
CA SER A 7 -4.07 13.02 -3.95
C SER A 7 -3.13 13.67 -2.91
N ARG A 8 -3.11 13.14 -1.68
CA ARG A 8 -2.33 13.68 -0.55
C ARG A 8 -1.06 12.91 -0.26
N HIS A 9 -0.76 11.86 -1.02
CA HIS A 9 0.43 11.05 -0.85
C HIS A 9 1.26 11.05 -2.13
N ASP A 10 2.57 11.03 -1.97
CA ASP A 10 3.51 10.94 -3.10
C ASP A 10 3.42 9.57 -3.78
N ALA A 11 3.05 8.54 -3.03
CA ALA A 11 2.93 7.18 -3.52
C ALA A 11 1.74 6.42 -2.94
N ILE A 12 1.31 5.40 -3.67
CA ILE A 12 0.34 4.40 -3.23
C ILE A 12 0.96 3.00 -3.38
N CYS A 13 0.87 2.18 -2.35
CA CYS A 13 1.50 0.87 -2.30
C CYS A 13 0.48 -0.27 -2.18
N VAL A 14 0.69 -1.32 -2.97
CA VAL A 14 -0.05 -2.58 -2.89
C VAL A 14 0.89 -3.78 -3.01
N GLY A 15 0.44 -4.94 -2.53
CA GLY A 15 1.10 -6.20 -2.79
C GLY A 15 0.81 -6.75 -4.19
N VAL A 16 1.72 -7.55 -4.72
CA VAL A 16 1.56 -8.26 -6.01
C VAL A 16 0.25 -9.05 -6.10
N GLY A 17 -0.23 -9.63 -5.00
CA GLY A 17 -1.50 -10.38 -4.98
C GLY A 17 -2.70 -9.52 -5.40
N THR A 18 -2.74 -8.27 -4.95
CA THR A 18 -3.76 -7.29 -5.36
C THR A 18 -3.57 -6.86 -6.81
N ALA A 19 -2.32 -6.64 -7.24
CA ALA A 19 -2.03 -6.26 -8.63
C ALA A 19 -2.49 -7.34 -9.63
N ILE A 20 -2.27 -8.62 -9.31
CA ILE A 20 -2.70 -9.77 -10.12
C ILE A 20 -4.22 -9.94 -10.08
N ALA A 21 -4.85 -9.86 -8.90
CA ALA A 21 -6.27 -10.15 -8.75
C ALA A 21 -7.17 -9.07 -9.37
N ASP A 22 -6.79 -7.79 -9.24
CA ASP A 22 -7.70 -6.68 -9.46
C ASP A 22 -7.37 -5.83 -10.71
N ASP A 23 -6.20 -6.03 -11.34
CA ASP A 23 -5.64 -5.15 -12.38
C ASP A 23 -5.88 -3.65 -12.11
N PRO A 24 -5.39 -3.13 -10.97
CA PRO A 24 -5.82 -1.83 -10.47
C PRO A 24 -5.23 -0.68 -11.28
N GLY A 25 -5.95 0.44 -11.32
CA GLY A 25 -5.44 1.67 -11.94
C GLY A 25 -4.50 2.50 -11.05
N LEU A 26 -4.61 2.36 -9.72
CA LEU A 26 -3.79 3.04 -8.69
C LEU A 26 -3.61 4.57 -8.86
N ASN A 27 -4.48 5.22 -9.62
CA ASN A 27 -4.43 6.65 -9.89
C ASN A 27 -5.38 7.45 -8.99
N CYS A 28 -5.17 8.77 -8.95
CA CYS A 28 -6.15 9.73 -8.43
C CYS A 28 -7.07 10.19 -9.57
N ARG A 29 -8.37 10.32 -9.30
CA ARG A 29 -9.39 10.76 -10.27
C ARG A 29 -9.99 12.13 -9.95
N ILE A 30 -9.45 12.83 -8.95
CA ILE A 30 -9.88 14.17 -8.59
C ILE A 30 -9.10 15.16 -9.47
N ALA A 31 -9.81 16.07 -10.13
CA ALA A 31 -9.16 17.13 -10.90
C ALA A 31 -8.30 18.01 -9.98
N PRO A 32 -7.13 18.49 -10.43
CA PRO A 32 -6.21 19.30 -9.60
C PRO A 32 -6.90 20.50 -8.93
N GLU A 33 -7.82 21.15 -9.64
CA GLU A 33 -8.60 22.30 -9.14
C GLU A 33 -9.49 21.93 -7.93
N ALA A 34 -10.02 20.71 -7.89
CA ALA A 34 -10.85 20.23 -6.77
C ALA A 34 -10.00 19.78 -5.57
N ALA A 35 -8.77 19.31 -5.79
CA ALA A 35 -7.84 18.92 -4.71
C ALA A 35 -7.34 20.14 -3.91
N ALA A 36 -7.11 21.27 -4.59
CA ALA A 36 -6.72 22.53 -3.97
C ALA A 36 -7.89 23.19 -3.21
N ALA A 37 -9.11 23.16 -3.77
CA ALA A 37 -10.32 23.70 -3.14
C ALA A 37 -10.70 22.95 -1.86
N ALA A 38 -10.50 21.63 -1.79
CA ALA A 38 -10.72 20.84 -0.58
C ALA A 38 -9.70 21.16 0.55
N SER A 39 -8.63 21.91 0.27
CA SER A 39 -7.60 22.31 1.23
C SER A 39 -7.79 23.71 1.82
N THR A 40 -8.72 24.53 1.31
CA THR A 40 -8.90 25.93 1.72
C THR A 40 -10.40 26.25 1.96
N THR A 41 -10.84 26.06 3.21
CA THR A 41 -11.97 26.71 3.93
C THR A 41 -13.40 26.82 3.33
N ASN A 42 -14.38 26.66 4.23
CA ASN A 42 -15.75 27.20 4.20
C ASN A 42 -15.93 28.46 3.33
N HIS A 43 -16.43 28.32 2.10
CA HIS A 43 -17.54 29.08 1.49
C HIS A 43 -17.64 28.70 0.01
N VAL A 44 -18.82 28.23 -0.41
CA VAL A 44 -19.11 27.97 -1.83
C VAL A 44 -19.69 29.24 -2.45
N PRO A 45 -19.22 29.68 -3.63
CA PRO A 45 -20.08 30.27 -4.62
C PRO A 45 -20.25 29.31 -5.80
N MET A 46 -21.51 29.04 -6.15
CA MET A 46 -21.87 28.42 -7.41
C MET A 46 -21.54 29.37 -8.56
N SER A 47 -20.68 28.95 -9.48
CA SER A 47 -20.80 29.32 -10.89
C SER A 47 -20.22 28.23 -11.76
N ALA A 48 -21.08 27.58 -12.54
CA ALA A 48 -20.72 26.56 -13.51
C ALA A 48 -19.93 27.19 -14.67
N ALA A 49 -18.69 26.77 -14.85
CA ALA A 49 -17.91 27.12 -16.05
C ALA A 49 -18.31 26.18 -17.19
N VAL A 50 -18.80 26.77 -18.27
CA VAL A 50 -19.16 26.14 -19.54
C VAL A 50 -17.89 25.63 -20.24
N ILE A 51 -17.82 24.32 -20.53
CA ILE A 51 -16.72 23.73 -21.31
C ILE A 51 -17.06 23.84 -22.82
N ASN A 52 -16.16 24.47 -23.57
CA ASN A 52 -16.28 24.66 -25.02
C ASN A 52 -15.75 23.40 -25.77
N PRO A 53 -16.54 22.74 -26.63
CA PRO A 53 -16.21 21.40 -27.14
C PRO A 53 -15.29 21.35 -28.36
N ASN A 54 -14.58 22.43 -28.74
CA ASN A 54 -13.94 22.50 -30.07
C ASN A 54 -12.44 22.83 -30.10
N THR A 55 -11.65 22.23 -29.19
CA THR A 55 -10.19 22.17 -29.32
C THR A 55 -9.71 20.74 -29.15
N ALA A 56 -9.39 20.10 -30.29
CA ALA A 56 -8.78 18.78 -30.38
C ALA A 56 -7.28 18.81 -30.04
N ALA A 57 -6.96 19.21 -28.80
CA ALA A 57 -5.73 18.84 -28.14
C ALA A 57 -6.17 18.09 -26.89
N THR A 58 -5.77 16.82 -26.77
CA THR A 58 -5.94 16.07 -25.51
C THR A 58 -5.37 16.96 -24.41
N PRO A 59 -6.18 17.47 -23.46
CA PRO A 59 -5.63 18.31 -22.43
C PRO A 59 -4.60 17.46 -21.70
N ALA A 60 -3.35 17.93 -21.66
CA ALA A 60 -2.35 17.35 -20.80
C ALA A 60 -2.94 17.42 -19.39
N PHE A 61 -3.43 16.28 -18.88
CA PHE A 61 -3.87 16.21 -17.51
C PHE A 61 -2.68 16.63 -16.67
N ASP A 62 -2.89 17.62 -15.81
CA ASP A 62 -1.89 18.01 -14.85
C ASP A 62 -1.61 16.80 -13.96
N MET A 63 -0.41 16.24 -14.14
CA MET A 63 0.07 15.08 -13.41
C MET A 63 0.44 15.44 -11.96
N THR A 64 0.41 16.73 -11.61
CA THR A 64 0.62 17.21 -10.25
C THR A 64 -0.42 16.57 -9.33
N GLY A 65 0.07 15.85 -8.31
CA GLY A 65 -0.78 15.17 -7.32
C GLY A 65 -1.22 13.75 -7.69
N GLN A 66 -0.74 13.18 -8.81
CA GLN A 66 -0.88 11.74 -9.03
C GLN A 66 0.11 10.98 -8.12
N PRO A 67 -0.36 10.04 -7.29
CA PRO A 67 0.56 9.22 -6.50
C PRO A 67 1.31 8.25 -7.42
N ARG A 68 2.60 8.03 -7.15
CA ARG A 68 3.38 6.97 -7.79
C ARG A 68 2.86 5.60 -7.32
N PRO A 69 2.38 4.72 -8.21
CA PRO A 69 2.06 3.36 -7.80
C PRO A 69 3.33 2.60 -7.43
N ILE A 70 3.27 1.85 -6.33
CA ILE A 70 4.31 0.95 -5.86
C ILE A 70 3.70 -0.44 -5.74
N VAL A 71 4.32 -1.42 -6.39
CA VAL A 71 3.93 -2.83 -6.27
C VAL A 71 5.07 -3.61 -5.62
N ILE A 72 4.78 -4.22 -4.48
CA ILE A 72 5.72 -5.13 -3.80
C ILE A 72 5.58 -6.51 -4.43
N ASP A 73 6.58 -6.89 -5.24
CA ASP A 73 6.64 -8.17 -5.94
C ASP A 73 8.04 -8.79 -5.87
N PRO A 74 8.37 -9.48 -4.75
CA PRO A 74 9.70 -10.03 -4.52
C PRO A 74 10.17 -10.98 -5.63
N LEU A 75 9.24 -11.68 -6.29
CA LEU A 75 9.52 -12.75 -7.23
C LEU A 75 9.10 -12.42 -8.68
N LEU A 76 8.66 -11.19 -8.95
CA LEU A 76 8.14 -10.78 -10.27
C LEU A 76 7.00 -11.68 -10.78
N ARG A 77 6.06 -12.03 -9.91
CA ARG A 77 4.90 -12.86 -10.27
C ARG A 77 3.88 -12.13 -11.14
N TRP A 78 3.85 -10.80 -11.10
CA TRP A 78 2.89 -10.04 -11.89
C TRP A 78 3.32 -9.90 -13.34
N ASP A 79 2.64 -10.64 -14.23
CA ASP A 79 2.84 -10.59 -15.67
C ASP A 79 2.13 -9.39 -16.32
N PHE A 80 2.47 -8.16 -15.90
CA PHE A 80 1.84 -6.95 -16.44
C PHE A 80 2.18 -6.73 -17.92
N THR A 81 1.26 -6.13 -18.66
CA THR A 81 1.46 -5.80 -20.08
C THR A 81 1.09 -4.34 -20.36
N SER A 82 1.25 -3.90 -21.61
CA SER A 82 0.75 -2.59 -22.05
C SER A 82 -0.77 -2.44 -21.94
N GLN A 83 -1.49 -3.56 -21.75
CA GLN A 83 -2.93 -3.62 -21.52
C GLN A 83 -3.31 -3.62 -20.04
N SER A 84 -2.38 -3.81 -19.11
CA SER A 84 -2.68 -3.69 -17.68
C SER A 84 -3.17 -2.27 -17.36
N LYS A 85 -4.18 -2.15 -16.50
CA LYS A 85 -4.91 -0.89 -16.30
C LYS A 85 -3.99 0.28 -15.92
N VAL A 86 -3.06 0.07 -15.00
CA VAL A 86 -2.09 1.10 -14.61
C VAL A 86 -1.23 1.57 -15.79
N MET A 87 -0.86 0.67 -16.70
CA MET A 87 -0.04 0.99 -17.88
C MET A 87 -0.86 1.74 -18.93
N GLN A 88 -2.14 1.38 -19.12
CA GLN A 88 -3.04 2.14 -19.99
C GLN A 88 -3.23 3.58 -19.48
N LEU A 89 -3.41 3.75 -18.17
CA LEU A 89 -3.57 5.07 -17.56
C LEU A 89 -2.30 5.90 -17.65
N ALA A 90 -1.13 5.29 -17.44
CA ALA A 90 0.16 5.97 -17.62
C ALA A 90 0.34 6.47 -19.06
N ARG A 91 0.05 5.63 -20.05
CA ARG A 91 0.11 6.00 -21.47
C ARG A 91 -0.88 7.09 -21.85
N ALA A 92 -2.06 7.11 -21.23
CA ALA A 92 -3.07 8.13 -21.43
C ALA A 92 -2.79 9.45 -20.69
N GLY A 93 -1.72 9.52 -19.89
CA GLY A 93 -1.44 10.69 -19.03
C GLY A 93 -2.47 10.86 -17.91
N GLN A 94 -3.11 9.78 -17.46
CA GLN A 94 -4.15 9.78 -16.42
C GLN A 94 -3.69 9.09 -15.12
N GLY A 95 -2.40 8.80 -15.02
CA GLY A 95 -1.76 8.10 -13.92
C GLY A 95 -0.27 7.93 -14.19
N LEU A 96 0.45 7.36 -13.24
CA LEU A 96 1.89 7.12 -13.37
C LEU A 96 2.15 5.62 -13.52
N ALA A 97 3.18 5.26 -14.29
CA ALA A 97 3.62 3.86 -14.35
C ALA A 97 4.21 3.43 -12.98
N PRO A 98 4.07 2.16 -12.60
CA PRO A 98 4.46 1.71 -11.27
C PRO A 98 5.98 1.65 -11.08
N TYR A 99 6.40 1.81 -9.83
CA TYR A 99 7.66 1.28 -9.33
C TYR A 99 7.42 -0.13 -8.78
N ILE A 100 8.17 -1.11 -9.26
CA ILE A 100 8.03 -2.51 -8.80
C ILE A 100 9.23 -2.85 -7.93
N ILE A 101 8.98 -3.11 -6.65
CA ILE A 101 10.00 -3.51 -5.68
C ILE A 101 10.20 -5.02 -5.76
N THR A 102 11.43 -5.47 -6.03
CA THR A 102 11.73 -6.88 -6.31
C THR A 102 13.08 -7.35 -5.75
N ALA A 103 13.19 -8.66 -5.49
CA ALA A 103 14.43 -9.31 -5.08
C ALA A 103 15.13 -10.00 -6.26
N VAL A 104 14.55 -9.89 -7.46
CA VAL A 104 15.14 -10.39 -8.70
C VAL A 104 16.20 -9.39 -9.17
N ALA A 105 17.45 -9.81 -9.18
CA ALA A 105 18.59 -8.94 -9.50
C ALA A 105 18.56 -8.43 -10.96
N ASP A 106 18.07 -9.28 -11.88
CA ASP A 106 17.94 -8.94 -13.30
C ASP A 106 16.50 -9.12 -13.79
N PRO A 107 15.63 -8.11 -13.61
CA PRO A 107 14.28 -8.09 -14.16
C PRO A 107 14.27 -8.20 -15.70
N PRO A 108 13.26 -8.85 -16.30
CA PRO A 108 13.16 -9.03 -17.75
C PRO A 108 13.27 -7.70 -18.53
N VAL A 109 14.11 -7.70 -19.56
CA VAL A 109 14.48 -6.50 -20.34
C VAL A 109 13.27 -5.87 -21.03
N ASP A 110 12.36 -6.69 -21.56
CA ASP A 110 11.12 -6.26 -22.20
C ASP A 110 10.18 -5.57 -21.20
N LYS A 111 10.00 -6.15 -20.01
CA LYS A 111 9.20 -5.57 -18.93
C LYS A 111 9.81 -4.27 -18.41
N ARG A 112 11.15 -4.22 -18.27
CA ARG A 112 11.88 -3.02 -17.86
C ARG A 112 11.65 -1.89 -18.85
N SER A 113 11.85 -2.17 -20.15
CA SER A 113 11.64 -1.21 -21.23
C SER A 113 10.21 -0.66 -21.24
N LEU A 114 9.23 -1.53 -20.99
CA LEU A 114 7.82 -1.15 -20.92
C LEU A 114 7.52 -0.15 -19.78
N LEU A 115 8.09 -0.39 -18.59
CA LEU A 115 7.95 0.52 -17.43
C LEU A 115 8.67 1.85 -17.66
N GLU A 116 9.94 1.78 -18.04
CA GLU A 116 10.81 2.95 -18.20
C GLU A 116 10.29 3.89 -19.30
N GLY A 117 9.69 3.34 -20.36
CA GLY A 117 9.02 4.11 -21.41
C GLY A 117 7.86 5.00 -20.92
N HIS A 118 7.35 4.75 -19.71
CA HIS A 118 6.29 5.55 -19.07
C HIS A 118 6.74 6.11 -17.70
N GLY A 119 8.05 6.17 -17.44
CA GLY A 119 8.62 6.70 -16.21
C GLY A 119 8.41 5.84 -14.96
N GLY A 120 8.07 4.56 -15.14
CA GLY A 120 8.12 3.52 -14.11
C GLY A 120 9.49 2.83 -14.09
N LYS A 121 9.72 1.91 -13.14
CA LYS A 121 10.96 1.12 -13.08
C LYS A 121 10.87 -0.05 -12.10
N PHE A 122 11.84 -0.95 -12.18
CA PHE A 122 12.14 -1.89 -11.10
C PHE A 122 13.08 -1.26 -10.07
N ILE A 123 12.79 -1.48 -8.79
CA ILE A 123 13.66 -1.15 -7.67
C ILE A 123 14.08 -2.47 -7.02
N VAL A 124 15.35 -2.83 -7.20
CA VAL A 124 15.90 -4.08 -6.65
C VAL A 124 16.27 -3.84 -5.19
N VAL A 125 15.70 -4.64 -4.29
CA VAL A 125 15.94 -4.59 -2.85
C VAL A 125 16.46 -5.95 -2.40
N GLU A 126 17.50 -5.95 -1.58
CA GLU A 126 18.01 -7.18 -0.97
C GLU A 126 17.00 -7.72 0.05
N PRO A 127 16.56 -8.98 -0.06
CA PRO A 127 15.65 -9.57 0.91
C PRO A 127 16.36 -9.86 2.24
N SER A 128 15.62 -9.77 3.35
CA SER A 128 16.12 -10.17 4.66
C SER A 128 16.07 -11.68 4.82
N GLY A 129 17.23 -12.30 4.99
CA GLY A 129 17.38 -13.73 5.32
C GLY A 129 17.08 -14.68 4.16
N ARG A 130 18.03 -15.55 3.81
CA ARG A 130 17.68 -16.87 3.26
C ARG A 130 17.16 -17.66 4.45
N GLU A 131 15.84 -17.78 4.64
CA GLU A 131 15.34 -18.87 5.46
C GLU A 131 15.76 -20.18 4.78
N LYS A 132 16.87 -20.77 5.26
CA LYS A 132 17.13 -22.20 5.07
C LYS A 132 16.08 -22.90 5.93
N LYS A 133 14.89 -23.12 5.41
CA LYS A 133 14.08 -24.24 5.89
C LYS A 133 14.59 -25.48 5.19
N GLU A 134 15.07 -26.40 6.02
CA GLU A 134 15.22 -27.80 5.67
C GLU A 134 13.92 -28.30 5.04
N GLU A 135 14.09 -29.18 4.06
CA GLU A 135 13.11 -29.87 3.24
C GLU A 135 11.75 -30.11 3.94
N GLU A 136 10.80 -29.22 3.73
CA GLU A 136 9.37 -29.55 3.71
C GLU A 136 8.83 -29.10 2.35
N GLU A 137 8.49 -30.10 1.52
CA GLU A 137 7.91 -29.92 0.19
C GLU A 137 6.64 -29.06 0.28
N GLY A 138 6.67 -27.82 -0.25
CA GLY A 138 5.43 -27.07 -0.53
C GLY A 138 5.43 -25.55 -0.42
N GLU A 139 6.41 -24.91 0.21
CA GLU A 139 6.47 -23.43 0.25
C GLU A 139 7.77 -22.93 -0.39
N GLU A 140 7.67 -22.36 -1.60
CA GLU A 140 8.74 -21.55 -2.20
C GLU A 140 9.30 -20.61 -1.13
N GLY A 141 10.59 -20.77 -0.77
CA GLY A 141 11.23 -20.02 0.30
C GLY A 141 10.89 -18.54 0.19
N ARG A 142 10.03 -18.06 1.09
CA ARG A 142 9.45 -16.72 0.96
C ARG A 142 10.54 -15.70 1.18
N ARG A 143 10.98 -15.05 0.10
CA ARG A 143 11.84 -13.88 0.19
C ARG A 143 10.98 -12.74 0.76
N HIS A 144 11.20 -12.41 2.02
CA HIS A 144 10.58 -11.27 2.67
C HIS A 144 11.49 -10.05 2.59
N PHE A 145 10.88 -8.87 2.48
CA PHE A 145 11.60 -7.60 2.60
C PHE A 145 11.37 -7.04 3.99
N GLU A 146 12.43 -6.46 4.58
CA GLU A 146 12.24 -5.54 5.69
C GLU A 146 11.50 -4.29 5.21
N TRP A 147 10.47 -3.88 5.96
CA TRP A 147 9.75 -2.65 5.64
C TRP A 147 10.66 -1.43 5.64
N ARG A 148 11.66 -1.39 6.53
CA ARG A 148 12.67 -0.34 6.54
C ARG A 148 13.46 -0.26 5.22
N ALA A 149 13.75 -1.40 4.59
CA ALA A 149 14.42 -1.44 3.29
C ALA A 149 13.50 -0.93 2.16
N ILE A 150 12.23 -1.34 2.17
CA ILE A 150 11.20 -0.81 1.26
C ILE A 150 11.10 0.71 1.37
N LEU A 151 10.88 1.22 2.59
CA LEU A 151 10.70 2.65 2.85
C LEU A 151 11.97 3.45 2.49
N ALA A 152 13.16 2.91 2.78
CA ALA A 152 14.42 3.54 2.38
C ALA A 152 14.57 3.62 0.86
N ALA A 153 14.23 2.56 0.14
CA ALA A 153 14.30 2.54 -1.32
C ALA A 153 13.30 3.53 -1.94
N VAL A 154 12.08 3.62 -1.40
CA VAL A 154 11.07 4.58 -1.84
C VAL A 154 11.50 6.03 -1.56
N ARG A 155 12.10 6.27 -0.38
CA ARG A 155 12.62 7.60 -0.02
C ARG A 155 13.79 8.04 -0.90
N ALA A 156 14.63 7.11 -1.36
CA ALA A 156 15.71 7.40 -2.31
C ALA A 156 15.17 7.90 -3.66
N GLU A 157 13.91 7.58 -4.00
CA GLU A 157 13.20 8.10 -5.16
C GLU A 157 12.53 9.46 -4.93
N GLY A 158 12.76 10.10 -3.78
CA GLY A 158 12.19 11.39 -3.43
C GLY A 158 10.72 11.33 -2.97
N LEU A 159 10.16 10.13 -2.84
CA LEU A 159 8.79 9.92 -2.36
C LEU A 159 8.79 9.91 -0.82
N ARG A 160 8.04 10.81 -0.20
CA ARG A 160 8.12 11.07 1.25
C ARG A 160 6.91 10.55 2.02
N SER A 161 5.83 10.24 1.33
CA SER A 161 4.57 9.76 1.90
C SER A 161 4.01 8.61 1.06
N ILE A 162 3.56 7.55 1.73
CA ILE A 162 3.05 6.34 1.09
C ILE A 162 1.70 5.98 1.71
N MET A 163 0.67 5.91 0.88
CA MET A 163 -0.60 5.31 1.26
C MET A 163 -0.55 3.80 0.97
N VAL A 164 -0.73 2.95 1.98
CA VAL A 164 -0.83 1.49 1.80
C VAL A 164 -2.30 1.10 1.76
N GLU A 165 -2.81 0.69 0.59
CA GLU A 165 -4.24 0.41 0.38
C GLU A 165 -4.53 -1.08 0.17
N GLY A 166 -3.55 -1.86 -0.31
CA GLY A 166 -3.83 -3.15 -0.94
C GLY A 166 -2.93 -4.31 -0.55
N GLY A 167 -3.60 -5.46 -0.37
CA GLY A 167 -3.03 -6.77 -0.13
C GLY A 167 -3.05 -7.12 1.35
N GLY A 168 -3.87 -8.09 1.75
CA GLY A 168 -3.90 -8.56 3.14
C GLY A 168 -2.51 -8.95 3.63
N ALA A 169 -1.68 -9.57 2.79
CA ALA A 169 -0.29 -9.89 3.13
C ALA A 169 0.56 -8.64 3.45
N VAL A 170 0.40 -7.56 2.68
CA VAL A 170 1.16 -6.30 2.88
C VAL A 170 0.68 -5.59 4.15
N ILE A 171 -0.63 -5.42 4.31
CA ILE A 171 -1.21 -4.76 5.48
C ILE A 171 -0.88 -5.53 6.75
N ASN A 172 -1.05 -6.85 6.76
CA ASN A 172 -0.72 -7.69 7.91
C ASN A 172 0.78 -7.65 8.23
N SER A 173 1.65 -7.66 7.22
CA SER A 173 3.09 -7.55 7.41
C SER A 173 3.50 -6.21 8.03
N LEU A 174 2.90 -5.10 7.60
CA LEU A 174 3.17 -3.77 8.14
C LEU A 174 2.65 -3.63 9.57
N LEU A 175 1.52 -4.26 9.90
CA LEU A 175 0.96 -4.29 11.25
C LEU A 175 1.62 -5.33 12.17
N SER A 176 2.53 -6.16 11.65
CA SER A 176 3.26 -7.13 12.47
C SER A 176 4.12 -6.45 13.53
N PRO A 177 4.36 -7.11 14.68
CA PRO A 177 5.28 -6.61 15.69
C PRO A 177 6.66 -6.26 15.10
N GLY A 178 7.16 -5.06 15.41
CA GLY A 178 8.44 -4.54 14.91
C GLY A 178 8.35 -3.70 13.64
N ASN A 179 7.15 -3.52 13.07
CA ASN A 179 6.89 -2.59 11.97
C ASN A 179 5.88 -1.50 12.33
N THR A 180 5.18 -1.62 13.45
CA THR A 180 4.09 -0.71 13.85
C THR A 180 4.56 0.72 14.07
N GLU A 181 5.83 0.91 14.46
CA GLU A 181 6.46 2.22 14.60
C GLU A 181 6.75 2.91 13.25
N LEU A 182 6.58 2.20 12.13
CA LEU A 182 6.72 2.74 10.78
C LEU A 182 5.42 3.33 10.24
N ILE A 183 4.33 3.25 11.01
CA ILE A 183 2.99 3.67 10.61
C ILE A 183 2.65 4.98 11.33
N ASP A 184 2.52 6.06 10.56
CA ASP A 184 2.11 7.35 11.10
C ASP A 184 0.61 7.38 11.42
N GLU A 185 -0.23 6.89 10.50
CA GLU A 185 -1.69 6.96 10.58
C GLU A 185 -2.35 5.70 10.02
N VAL A 186 -3.48 5.33 10.62
CA VAL A 186 -4.35 4.23 10.17
C VAL A 186 -5.73 4.78 9.88
N ILE A 187 -6.25 4.47 8.70
CA ILE A 187 -7.59 4.84 8.25
C ILE A 187 -8.38 3.56 8.00
N VAL A 188 -9.48 3.38 8.74
CA VAL A 188 -10.39 2.23 8.63
C VAL A 188 -11.73 2.72 8.10
N THR A 189 -12.20 2.12 7.01
CA THR A 189 -13.56 2.35 6.49
C THR A 189 -14.45 1.20 6.92
N ILE A 190 -15.58 1.53 7.53
CA ILE A 190 -16.59 0.58 7.99
C ILE A 190 -17.86 0.81 7.18
N ALA A 191 -18.23 -0.18 6.38
CA ALA A 191 -19.47 -0.17 5.60
C ALA A 191 -20.52 -1.07 6.29
N PRO A 192 -21.82 -0.77 6.17
CA PRO A 192 -22.90 -1.63 6.65
C PRO A 192 -23.14 -2.81 5.69
N THR A 193 -22.09 -3.54 5.32
CA THR A 193 -22.11 -4.62 4.32
C THR A 193 -21.39 -5.87 4.81
N TRP A 194 -22.01 -7.04 4.57
CA TRP A 194 -21.46 -8.35 4.92
C TRP A 194 -20.88 -8.99 3.66
N LEU A 195 -19.58 -9.25 3.63
CA LEU A 195 -18.89 -9.78 2.46
C LEU A 195 -18.96 -11.32 2.33
N GLY A 196 -19.22 -12.02 3.44
CA GLY A 196 -19.15 -13.49 3.48
C GLY A 196 -17.72 -14.03 3.61
N GLN A 197 -17.56 -15.33 3.40
CA GLN A 197 -16.26 -16.01 3.49
C GLN A 197 -15.39 -15.73 2.25
N GLY A 198 -14.07 -15.83 2.39
CA GLY A 198 -13.12 -15.61 1.29
C GLY A 198 -12.69 -14.14 1.08
N GLY A 199 -13.15 -13.23 1.93
CA GLY A 199 -12.64 -11.85 1.98
C GLY A 199 -11.19 -11.77 2.45
N VAL A 200 -10.54 -10.64 2.14
CA VAL A 200 -9.19 -10.34 2.63
C VAL A 200 -9.25 -10.02 4.12
N VAL A 201 -8.56 -10.81 4.95
CA VAL A 201 -8.54 -10.64 6.40
C VAL A 201 -7.34 -9.79 6.82
N VAL A 202 -7.59 -8.78 7.65
CA VAL A 202 -6.55 -8.04 8.39
C VAL A 202 -6.52 -8.58 9.82
N SER A 203 -5.57 -9.48 10.07
CA SER A 203 -5.32 -10.15 11.35
C SER A 203 -3.80 -10.43 11.46
N PRO A 204 -2.98 -9.43 11.84
CA PRO A 204 -1.53 -9.61 11.95
C PRO A 204 -1.15 -10.61 13.07
N PRO A 205 0.03 -11.22 13.00
CA PRO A 205 0.54 -12.09 14.06
C PRO A 205 0.57 -11.40 15.43
N ARG A 206 0.30 -12.16 16.49
CA ARG A 206 0.27 -11.63 17.84
C ARG A 206 1.68 -11.30 18.33
N LYS A 207 1.86 -10.14 18.98
CA LYS A 207 3.09 -9.84 19.72
C LYS A 207 3.25 -10.82 20.88
N LEU A 208 4.41 -11.47 20.96
CA LEU A 208 4.79 -12.33 22.06
C LEU A 208 5.84 -11.62 22.91
N LEU A 209 5.66 -11.62 24.23
CA LEU A 209 6.64 -11.15 25.18
C LEU A 209 7.45 -12.35 25.65
N LEU A 210 8.77 -12.26 25.53
CA LEU A 210 9.67 -13.25 26.08
C LEU A 210 9.60 -13.22 27.61
N PRO A 211 9.78 -14.37 28.28
CA PRO A 211 9.82 -14.43 29.73
C PRO A 211 10.98 -13.59 30.27
N THR A 212 10.70 -12.79 31.29
CA THR A 212 11.74 -12.01 31.99
C THR A 212 12.61 -12.98 32.81
N PRO A 213 13.95 -12.84 32.85
CA PRO A 213 14.78 -13.69 33.70
C PRO A 213 14.30 -13.63 35.16
N GLY A 214 13.77 -14.74 35.68
CA GLY A 214 13.25 -14.85 37.06
C GLY A 214 11.73 -14.99 37.20
N GLU A 215 10.93 -14.83 36.14
CA GLU A 215 9.50 -15.17 36.15
C GLU A 215 9.33 -16.69 35.91
N GLY A 216 8.60 -17.37 36.80
CA GLY A 216 8.42 -18.84 36.75
C GLY A 216 7.76 -19.32 35.46
N LYS A 217 8.16 -20.52 35.00
CA LYS A 217 7.60 -21.17 33.81
C LYS A 217 6.11 -21.44 34.00
N GLY A 218 5.25 -20.75 33.25
CA GLY A 218 3.84 -21.11 33.13
C GLY A 218 3.68 -22.34 32.25
N GLU A 219 2.88 -23.30 32.69
CA GLU A 219 2.53 -24.52 31.95
C GLU A 219 1.66 -24.16 30.74
N GLY A 220 2.23 -24.16 29.54
CA GLY A 220 1.52 -23.98 28.28
C GLY A 220 1.95 -25.03 27.26
N GLN A 221 1.00 -25.83 26.77
CA GLN A 221 1.22 -26.87 25.76
C GLN A 221 1.43 -26.26 24.37
N GLY A 222 2.59 -26.54 23.77
CA GLY A 222 2.81 -26.50 22.32
C GLY A 222 3.38 -25.19 21.75
N GLY A 223 4.70 -25.19 21.52
CA GLY A 223 5.42 -24.21 20.68
C GLY A 223 5.75 -22.89 21.39
N GLN A 224 7.01 -22.74 21.83
CA GLN A 224 7.55 -21.63 22.64
C GLN A 224 7.06 -21.60 24.11
N GLU A 225 7.53 -22.54 24.92
CA GLU A 225 7.37 -22.54 26.38
C GLU A 225 7.79 -21.20 26.99
N GLY A 226 6.83 -20.51 27.63
CA GLY A 226 7.08 -19.31 28.45
C GLY A 226 6.84 -17.96 27.77
N ALA A 227 6.53 -17.91 26.47
CA ALA A 227 6.14 -16.66 25.81
C ALA A 227 4.68 -16.29 26.14
N ARG A 228 4.45 -15.07 26.62
CA ARG A 228 3.10 -14.57 26.94
C ARG A 228 2.58 -13.61 25.88
N PRO A 229 1.26 -13.57 25.63
CA PRO A 229 0.63 -12.51 24.84
C PRO A 229 1.05 -11.10 25.26
N GLY A 230 1.63 -10.34 24.32
CA GLY A 230 1.83 -8.90 24.47
C GLY A 230 0.52 -8.12 24.31
N PRO A 231 0.51 -6.84 24.69
CA PRO A 231 -0.63 -5.95 24.46
C PRO A 231 -0.90 -5.84 22.96
N ALA A 232 -2.19 -5.80 22.61
CA ALA A 232 -2.61 -5.59 21.23
C ALA A 232 -2.31 -4.16 20.79
N VAL A 233 -2.02 -3.99 19.50
CA VAL A 233 -1.88 -2.68 18.87
C VAL A 233 -3.21 -1.94 18.98
N ARG A 234 -3.16 -0.68 19.43
CA ARG A 234 -4.34 0.17 19.60
C ARG A 234 -4.13 1.49 18.85
N LEU A 235 -5.23 2.08 18.37
CA LEU A 235 -5.22 3.44 17.86
C LEU A 235 -5.50 4.47 18.97
N THR A 236 -4.76 5.58 18.91
CA THR A 236 -4.91 6.80 19.72
C THR A 236 -5.24 7.98 18.82
N ASP A 237 -5.58 9.13 19.41
CA ASP A 237 -5.99 10.34 18.69
C ASP A 237 -7.07 10.06 17.63
N THR A 238 -8.05 9.23 18.01
CA THR A 238 -9.02 8.69 17.05
C THR A 238 -10.10 9.71 16.71
N MET A 239 -10.43 9.79 15.42
CA MET A 239 -11.54 10.57 14.89
C MET A 239 -12.47 9.66 14.10
N TRP A 240 -13.78 9.83 14.30
CA TRP A 240 -14.83 9.11 13.59
C TRP A 240 -15.63 10.08 12.74
N MET A 241 -15.75 9.80 11.44
CA MET A 241 -16.44 10.65 10.49
C MET A 241 -17.43 9.83 9.65
N PRO A 242 -18.74 10.13 9.71
CA PRO A 242 -19.71 9.58 8.76
C PRO A 242 -19.40 10.06 7.34
N LEU A 243 -19.49 9.15 6.36
CA LEU A 243 -19.30 9.47 4.95
C LEU A 243 -20.35 8.71 4.11
N GLY A 244 -21.50 9.32 3.91
CA GLY A 244 -22.64 8.64 3.32
C GLY A 244 -23.17 7.57 4.28
N GLU A 245 -23.26 6.32 3.82
CA GLU A 245 -23.68 5.16 4.63
C GLU A 245 -22.53 4.52 5.39
N ASP A 246 -21.28 4.86 5.05
CA ASP A 246 -20.07 4.34 5.68
C ASP A 246 -19.63 5.24 6.85
N VAL A 247 -18.78 4.68 7.71
CA VAL A 247 -18.07 5.43 8.76
C VAL A 247 -16.57 5.25 8.60
N VAL A 248 -15.82 6.32 8.71
CA VAL A 248 -14.36 6.33 8.62
C VAL A 248 -13.78 6.61 10.01
N LEU A 249 -12.90 5.72 10.47
CA LEU A 249 -12.05 5.91 11.64
C LEU A 249 -10.64 6.28 11.17
N CYS A 250 -10.10 7.38 11.66
CA CYS A 250 -8.67 7.71 11.53
C CYS A 250 -8.03 7.74 12.92
N GLY A 251 -6.79 7.29 13.05
CA GLY A 251 -6.03 7.41 14.29
C GLY A 251 -4.56 7.02 14.11
N ARG A 252 -3.77 7.23 15.16
CA ARG A 252 -2.34 6.90 15.20
C ARG A 252 -2.09 5.63 16.00
N ILE A 253 -1.04 4.88 15.67
CA ILE A 253 -0.63 3.74 16.49
C ILE A 253 -0.19 4.27 17.86
N ALA A 254 -0.69 3.67 18.95
CA ALA A 254 -0.24 3.99 20.31
C ALA A 254 1.22 3.55 20.51
N GLU A 255 2.04 4.45 21.09
CA GLU A 255 3.41 4.14 21.54
C GLU A 255 3.46 3.09 22.66
#